data_AF-A0AAN6T1F7-F1
#
_entry.id   AF-A0AAN6T1F7-F1
#
_cell.length_a   1.000
_cell.length_b   1.000
_cell.length_c   1.000
_cell.angle_alpha   90.00
_cell.angle_beta   90.00
_cell.angle_gamma   90.00
#
_symmetry.space_group_name_H-M   'P 1'
#
loop_
_entity.id
_entity.type
_entity.pdbx_description
1 polymer ?
#
loop_
_entity_poly.entity_id
_entity_poly.type
_entity_poly.pdbx_seq_one_letter_code
_entity_poly.pdbx_strand_id
1 'polypeptide(L)'
;MFIDGKSAELEYAASIVNVCGDQTTYALQCTGGHRYYSDTCNANGPIMTVTGGPSIYGFSTTITSRTGGYDISATAQESCDLQGTTVAVCSATLAGEVDGTTTAVSDTLTLSGTNYHRYDVAITGGAEKTANPAAECTPGGSGASTKAVAMWGVAGAVGVASLLGLW
;
A
#
# COMPACT_ATOMS: atom_id res chain seq x y z
N MET A 1 -7.10 -8.09 8.92
CA MET A 1 -6.63 -6.84 8.28
C MET A 1 -7.23 -6.75 6.89
N PHE A 2 -7.55 -5.57 6.34
CA PHE A 2 -7.88 -5.49 4.90
C PHE A 2 -6.56 -5.56 4.13
N ILE A 3 -6.46 -6.43 3.13
CA ILE A 3 -5.37 -6.42 2.15
C ILE A 3 -6.08 -6.63 0.82
N ASP A 4 -5.89 -5.73 -0.14
CA ASP A 4 -6.26 -6.02 -1.52
C ASP A 4 -5.33 -7.12 -2.03
N GLY A 5 -5.80 -8.36 -1.93
CA GLY A 5 -5.08 -9.56 -2.32
C GLY A 5 -5.81 -10.25 -3.44
N LYS A 6 -5.17 -10.41 -4.60
CA LYS A 6 -5.74 -11.15 -5.73
C LYS A 6 -5.60 -12.67 -5.61
N SER A 7 -4.92 -13.16 -4.57
CA SER A 7 -4.69 -14.58 -4.36
C SER A 7 -4.63 -14.92 -2.86
N ALA A 8 -5.34 -15.98 -2.48
CA ALA A 8 -5.28 -16.56 -1.14
C ALA A 8 -3.98 -17.33 -0.86
N GLU A 9 -3.11 -17.49 -1.87
CA GLU A 9 -1.84 -18.21 -1.74
C GLU A 9 -0.70 -17.33 -1.22
N LEU A 10 -0.94 -16.02 -1.02
CA LEU A 10 0.06 -15.10 -0.51
C LEU A 10 0.12 -15.17 1.01
N GLU A 11 1.32 -15.34 1.54
CA GLU A 11 1.64 -15.34 2.96
C GLU A 11 2.30 -14.01 3.34
N TYR A 12 1.85 -13.45 4.46
CA TYR A 12 2.34 -12.18 4.95
C TYR A 12 2.74 -12.27 6.43
N ALA A 13 3.82 -11.57 6.77
CA ALA A 13 4.18 -11.24 8.14
C ALA A 13 3.98 -9.74 8.38
N ALA A 14 3.37 -9.40 9.51
CA ALA A 14 3.15 -8.01 9.89
C ALA A 14 3.78 -7.71 11.25
N SER A 15 4.33 -6.52 11.40
CA SER A 15 4.78 -5.97 12.68
C SER A 15 4.06 -4.66 12.96
N ILE A 16 3.56 -4.48 14.17
CA ILE A 16 2.94 -3.22 14.57
C ILE A 16 4.04 -2.16 14.70
N VAL A 17 3.93 -1.10 13.91
CA VAL A 17 4.85 0.05 13.93
C VAL A 17 4.37 1.07 14.95
N ASN A 18 3.07 1.40 14.91
CA ASN A 18 2.45 2.39 15.76
C ASN A 18 0.96 2.07 15.98
N VAL A 19 0.42 2.42 17.14
CA VAL A 19 -1.01 2.28 17.46
C VAL A 19 -1.49 3.61 18.02
N CYS A 20 -2.59 4.12 17.47
CA CYS A 20 -3.27 5.32 17.94
C CYS A 20 -4.76 5.05 18.11
N GLY A 21 -5.50 6.04 18.63
CA GLY A 21 -6.91 5.88 18.99
C GLY A 21 -7.79 5.16 17.97
N ASP A 22 -7.72 5.53 16.70
CA ASP A 22 -8.59 5.01 15.62
C ASP A 22 -7.83 4.27 14.51
N GLN A 23 -6.50 4.14 14.60
CA GLN A 23 -5.71 3.53 13.55
C GLN A 23 -4.46 2.82 14.07
N THR A 24 -4.07 1.76 13.37
CA THR A 24 -2.80 1.05 13.57
C THR A 24 -1.99 1.09 12.29
N THR A 25 -0.69 1.37 12.41
CA THR A 25 0.26 1.28 11.30
C THR A 25 1.10 0.02 11.45
N TYR A 26 1.21 -0.73 10.37
CA TYR A 26 1.91 -1.99 10.26
C TYR A 26 3.04 -1.88 9.24
N ALA A 27 4.16 -2.53 9.53
CA ALA A 27 5.14 -2.93 8.54
C ALA A 27 4.76 -4.34 8.09
N LEU A 28 4.36 -4.47 6.83
CA LEU A 28 3.91 -5.71 6.20
C LEU A 28 4.98 -6.21 5.23
N GLN A 29 5.29 -7.49 5.26
CA GLN A 29 6.18 -8.13 4.29
C GLN A 29 5.51 -9.38 3.73
N CYS A 30 5.55 -9.54 2.41
CA CYS A 30 5.12 -10.77 1.76
C CYS A 30 6.23 -11.81 1.92
N THR A 31 5.96 -12.88 2.66
CA THR A 31 6.98 -13.86 3.07
C THR A 31 6.99 -15.12 2.21
N GLY A 32 5.90 -15.40 1.50
CA GLY A 32 5.77 -16.57 0.65
C GLY A 32 4.55 -16.48 -0.25
N GLY A 33 4.57 -17.18 -1.39
CA GLY A 33 3.46 -17.16 -2.33
C GLY A 33 3.71 -18.04 -3.55
N HIS A 34 2.78 -17.98 -4.51
CA HIS A 34 2.95 -18.69 -5.78
C HIS A 34 4.29 -18.32 -6.44
N ARG A 35 4.91 -19.28 -7.15
CA ARG A 35 6.22 -19.12 -7.82
C ARG A 35 6.34 -17.92 -8.78
N TYR A 36 5.22 -17.32 -9.20
CA TYR A 36 5.22 -16.15 -10.07
C TYR A 36 5.56 -14.85 -9.30
N TYR A 37 5.48 -14.88 -7.97
CA TYR A 37 5.79 -13.77 -7.08
C TYR A 37 7.08 -13.99 -6.29
N SER A 38 7.89 -15.00 -6.64
CA SER A 38 9.06 -15.39 -5.84
C SER A 38 10.07 -14.27 -5.62
N ASP A 39 10.16 -13.32 -6.53
CA ASP A 39 11.14 -12.23 -6.48
C ASP A 39 10.69 -11.09 -5.56
N THR A 40 9.38 -10.90 -5.39
CA THR A 40 8.78 -9.82 -4.59
C THR A 40 8.11 -10.32 -3.31
N CYS A 41 7.86 -11.62 -3.20
CA CYS A 41 7.23 -12.26 -2.06
C CYS A 41 8.14 -13.38 -1.53
N ASN A 42 9.10 -12.97 -0.71
CA ASN A 42 10.09 -13.82 -0.06
C ASN A 42 10.61 -13.11 1.20
N ALA A 43 11.49 -13.75 1.96
CA ALA A 43 12.06 -13.18 3.19
C ALA A 43 12.80 -11.84 3.00
N ASN A 44 13.23 -11.51 1.78
CA ASN A 44 13.87 -10.26 1.39
C ASN A 44 12.95 -9.34 0.57
N GLY A 45 11.65 -9.67 0.46
CA GLY A 45 10.67 -8.84 -0.23
C GLY A 45 10.56 -7.44 0.39
N PRO A 46 10.11 -6.44 -0.37
CA PRO A 46 9.98 -5.08 0.12
C PRO A 46 9.02 -5.00 1.31
N ILE A 47 9.35 -4.15 2.27
CA ILE A 47 8.45 -3.82 3.37
C ILE A 47 7.43 -2.81 2.86
N MET A 48 6.17 -3.11 3.08
CA MET A 48 5.02 -2.26 2.78
C MET A 48 4.56 -1.61 4.09
N THR A 49 4.14 -0.36 4.04
CA THR A 49 3.45 0.30 5.15
C THR A 49 1.96 0.16 4.93
N VAL A 50 1.26 -0.37 5.93
CA VAL A 50 -0.19 -0.48 5.93
C VAL A 50 -0.75 0.28 7.11
N THR A 51 -1.72 1.15 6.89
CA THR A 51 -2.49 1.81 7.95
C THR A 51 -3.91 1.25 7.90
N GLY A 52 -4.40 0.73 9.02
CA GLY A 52 -5.76 0.20 9.14
C GLY A 52 -6.49 0.84 10.32
N GLY A 53 -7.74 1.23 10.08
CA GLY A 53 -8.68 1.70 11.10
C GLY A 53 -10.11 1.26 10.77
N PRO A 54 -11.11 1.63 11.61
CA PRO A 54 -12.51 1.27 11.36
C PRO A 54 -13.09 1.82 10.05
N SER A 55 -12.66 3.02 9.65
CA SER A 55 -13.15 3.73 8.45
C SER A 55 -12.06 3.98 7.41
N ILE A 56 -10.81 3.57 7.65
CA ILE A 56 -9.70 3.85 6.75
C ILE A 56 -8.86 2.62 6.48
N TYR A 57 -8.36 2.54 5.25
CA TYR A 57 -7.25 1.69 4.88
C TYR A 57 -6.25 2.51 4.07
N GLY A 58 -4.97 2.31 4.33
CA GLY A 58 -3.88 2.92 3.58
C GLY A 58 -2.81 1.89 3.32
N PHE A 59 -2.26 1.91 2.12
CA PHE A 59 -1.13 1.09 1.71
C PHE A 59 -0.10 1.96 1.01
N SER A 60 1.17 1.71 1.27
CA SER A 60 2.26 2.31 0.50
C SER A 60 3.49 1.44 0.47
N THR A 61 4.17 1.40 -0.66
CA THR A 61 5.51 0.86 -0.79
C THR A 61 6.29 1.63 -1.84
N THR A 62 7.61 1.71 -1.64
CA THR A 62 8.55 2.26 -2.61
C THR A 62 9.67 1.27 -2.81
N ILE A 63 9.91 0.90 -4.06
CA ILE A 63 11.00 0.04 -4.48
C ILE A 63 11.97 0.90 -5.26
N THR A 64 13.26 0.79 -4.95
CA THR A 64 14.32 1.45 -5.70
C THR A 64 15.26 0.40 -6.27
N SER A 65 15.75 0.63 -7.47
CA SER A 65 16.70 -0.24 -8.15
C SER A 65 17.62 0.61 -9.03
N ARG A 66 18.76 0.04 -9.41
CA ARG A 66 19.70 0.68 -10.32
C ARG A 66 19.92 -0.22 -11.52
N THR A 67 19.63 0.28 -12.72
CA THR A 67 19.80 -0.49 -13.97
C THR A 67 20.41 0.40 -15.04
N GLY A 68 21.46 -0.09 -15.70
CA GLY A 68 22.13 0.66 -16.78
C GLY A 68 22.75 1.99 -16.33
N GLY A 69 23.04 2.16 -15.03
CA GLY A 69 23.58 3.40 -14.45
C GLY A 69 22.53 4.36 -13.91
N TYR A 70 21.25 4.18 -14.28
CA TYR A 70 20.11 4.99 -13.86
C TYR A 70 19.48 4.46 -12.58
N ASP A 71 19.13 5.38 -11.68
CA ASP A 71 18.30 5.07 -10.52
C ASP A 71 16.83 5.08 -10.94
N ILE A 72 16.15 3.98 -10.63
CA ILE A 72 14.75 3.73 -10.93
C ILE A 72 14.03 3.61 -9.60
N SER A 73 12.96 4.38 -9.41
CA SER A 73 12.06 4.21 -8.27
C SER A 73 10.64 3.93 -8.75
N ALA A 74 9.95 3.04 -8.04
CA ALA A 74 8.55 2.76 -8.25
C ALA A 74 7.83 2.85 -6.90
N THR A 75 6.75 3.61 -6.87
CA THR A 75 5.93 3.82 -5.68
C THR A 75 4.50 3.38 -5.97
N ALA A 76 3.96 2.53 -5.10
CA ALA A 76 2.55 2.18 -5.09
C ALA A 76 1.92 2.75 -3.83
N GLN A 77 0.77 3.41 -3.97
CA GLN A 77 -0.01 3.96 -2.88
C GLN A 77 -1.49 3.64 -3.09
N GLU A 78 -2.18 3.36 -2.00
CA GLU A 78 -3.64 3.18 -2.01
C GLU A 78 -4.20 3.79 -0.73
N SER A 79 -5.37 4.40 -0.86
CA SER A 79 -6.16 4.89 0.27
C SER A 79 -7.62 4.51 0.05
N CYS A 80 -8.26 3.89 1.03
CA CYS A 80 -9.67 3.56 0.99
C CYS A 80 -10.44 4.16 2.16
N ASP A 81 -11.61 4.70 1.84
CA ASP A 81 -12.68 4.96 2.80
C ASP A 81 -13.50 3.69 2.99
N LEU A 82 -13.53 3.16 4.21
CA LEU A 82 -14.22 1.91 4.57
C LEU A 82 -15.62 2.23 5.08
N GLN A 83 -16.63 1.85 4.31
CA GLN A 83 -18.03 1.99 4.70
C GLN A 83 -18.50 0.70 5.39
N GLY A 84 -17.96 0.46 6.58
CA GLY A 84 -18.22 -0.75 7.37
C GLY A 84 -17.36 -1.93 6.92
N THR A 85 -17.98 -3.09 6.69
CA THR A 85 -17.26 -4.34 6.35
C THR A 85 -17.65 -4.93 5.01
N THR A 86 -18.38 -4.18 4.19
CA THR A 86 -18.97 -4.66 2.95
C THR A 86 -18.68 -3.79 1.74
N VAL A 87 -18.23 -2.55 1.97
CA VAL A 87 -17.95 -1.57 0.92
C VAL A 87 -16.68 -0.79 1.27
N ALA A 88 -15.85 -0.54 0.26
CA ALA A 88 -14.76 0.42 0.34
C ALA A 88 -14.64 1.23 -0.95
N VAL A 89 -14.33 2.52 -0.82
CA VAL A 89 -14.02 3.40 -1.96
C VAL A 89 -12.53 3.68 -1.91
N CYS A 90 -11.79 3.12 -2.86
CA CYS A 90 -10.34 3.14 -2.89
C CYS A 90 -9.81 4.00 -4.03
N SER A 91 -8.78 4.78 -3.76
CA SER A 91 -7.96 5.46 -4.75
C SER A 91 -6.56 4.86 -4.72
N ALA A 92 -6.11 4.31 -5.84
CA ALA A 92 -4.78 3.76 -5.99
C ALA A 92 -3.94 4.65 -6.93
N THR A 93 -2.64 4.74 -6.68
CA THR A 93 -1.67 5.45 -7.51
C THR A 93 -0.41 4.61 -7.67
N LEU A 94 0.03 4.45 -8.91
CA LEU A 94 1.32 3.88 -9.25
C LEU A 94 2.16 4.98 -9.89
N ALA A 95 3.34 5.24 -9.35
CA ALA A 95 4.30 6.21 -9.87
C ALA A 95 5.65 5.54 -10.12
N GLY A 96 6.32 5.93 -11.20
CA GLY A 96 7.64 5.46 -11.57
C GLY A 96 8.53 6.61 -11.99
N GLU A 97 9.70 6.72 -11.38
CA GLU A 97 10.71 7.74 -11.68
C GLU A 97 11.97 7.09 -12.24
N VAL A 98 12.49 7.67 -13.33
CA VAL A 98 13.77 7.33 -13.93
C VAL A 98 14.48 8.63 -14.28
N ASP A 99 15.69 8.82 -13.76
CA ASP A 99 16.53 9.99 -14.07
C ASP A 99 15.81 11.34 -13.84
N GLY A 100 15.07 11.43 -12.73
CA GLY A 100 14.28 12.62 -12.38
C GLY A 100 13.03 12.85 -13.24
N THR A 101 12.76 12.01 -14.24
CA THR A 101 11.50 12.01 -15.00
C THR A 101 10.54 11.05 -14.36
N THR A 102 9.33 11.53 -14.04
CA THR A 102 8.34 10.70 -13.37
C THR A 102 7.06 10.59 -14.18
N THR A 103 6.48 9.39 -14.15
CA THR A 103 5.16 9.09 -14.67
C THR A 103 4.30 8.56 -13.53
N ALA A 104 3.04 8.97 -13.45
CA ALA A 104 2.10 8.46 -12.48
C ALA A 104 0.76 8.15 -13.15
N VAL A 105 0.11 7.10 -12.67
CA VAL A 105 -1.27 6.75 -13.00
C VAL A 105 -2.05 6.57 -11.71
N SER A 106 -3.27 7.09 -11.69
CA SER A 106 -4.18 6.96 -10.56
C SER A 106 -5.54 6.48 -11.04
N ASP A 107 -6.20 5.67 -10.23
CA ASP A 107 -7.56 5.21 -10.49
C ASP A 107 -8.35 5.14 -9.19
N THR A 108 -9.67 5.27 -9.30
CA THR A 108 -10.60 5.16 -8.17
C THR A 108 -11.60 4.05 -8.45
N LEU A 109 -11.75 3.14 -7.49
CA LEU A 109 -12.63 2.00 -7.61
C LEU A 109 -13.45 1.80 -6.34
N THR A 110 -14.64 1.23 -6.49
CA THR A 110 -15.49 0.85 -5.35
C THR A 110 -15.52 -0.67 -5.23
N LEU A 111 -14.99 -1.18 -4.12
CA LEU A 111 -15.05 -2.59 -3.76
C LEU A 111 -16.34 -2.85 -3.00
N SER A 112 -17.09 -3.88 -3.40
CA SER A 112 -18.27 -4.33 -2.70
C SER A 112 -18.55 -5.82 -2.94
N GLY A 113 -19.39 -6.42 -2.09
CA GLY A 113 -19.81 -7.81 -2.25
C GLY A 113 -18.62 -8.77 -2.25
N THR A 114 -18.53 -9.62 -3.28
CA THR A 114 -17.45 -10.61 -3.41
C THR A 114 -16.10 -10.02 -3.76
N ASN A 115 -16.03 -8.75 -4.15
CA ASN A 115 -14.77 -8.07 -4.46
C ASN A 115 -14.14 -7.42 -3.21
N TYR A 116 -14.83 -7.43 -2.07
CA TYR A 116 -14.32 -6.91 -0.81
C TYR A 116 -13.73 -8.03 0.03
N HIS A 117 -12.41 -8.15 0.05
CA HIS A 117 -11.71 -9.21 0.77
C HIS A 117 -11.02 -8.70 2.04
N ARG A 118 -11.09 -9.47 3.13
CA ARG A 118 -10.32 -9.24 4.35
C ARG A 118 -9.53 -10.49 4.66
N TYR A 119 -8.25 -10.32 4.92
CA TYR A 119 -7.33 -11.41 5.23
C TYR A 119 -6.82 -11.28 6.65
N ASP A 120 -6.76 -12.40 7.36
CA ASP A 120 -6.09 -12.44 8.64
C ASP A 120 -4.60 -12.57 8.42
N VAL A 121 -3.85 -11.57 8.90
CA VAL A 121 -2.39 -11.55 8.82
C VAL A 121 -1.83 -11.71 10.21
N ALA A 122 -0.89 -12.64 10.35
CA ALA A 122 -0.21 -12.88 11.61
C ALA A 122 0.65 -11.66 12.00
N ILE A 123 0.41 -11.14 13.20
CA ILE A 123 1.32 -10.16 13.82
C ILE A 123 2.50 -10.93 14.41
N THR A 124 3.67 -10.75 13.82
CA THR A 124 4.92 -11.44 14.20
C THR A 124 5.84 -10.55 15.05
N GLY A 125 5.51 -9.27 15.21
CA GLY A 125 6.26 -8.33 16.04
C GLY A 125 5.47 -7.07 16.40
N GLY A 126 5.99 -6.31 17.37
CA GLY A 126 5.42 -5.01 17.76
C GLY A 126 4.14 -5.08 18.60
N ALA A 127 3.69 -6.28 18.98
CA ALA A 127 2.46 -6.48 19.75
C ALA A 127 2.48 -5.72 21.09
N GLU A 128 3.65 -5.56 21.70
CA GLU A 128 3.84 -4.78 22.92
C GLU A 128 3.39 -3.31 22.81
N LYS A 129 3.32 -2.76 21.58
CA LYS A 129 2.88 -1.38 21.33
C LYS A 129 1.38 -1.18 21.51
N THR A 130 0.58 -2.25 21.58
CA THR A 130 -0.85 -2.14 21.87
C THR A 130 -1.13 -1.90 23.36
N ALA A 131 -0.13 -2.07 24.24
CA ALA A 131 -0.32 -1.89 25.69
C ALA A 131 -0.49 -0.41 26.07
N ASN A 132 0.10 0.51 25.32
CA ASN A 132 0.01 1.96 25.54
C ASN A 132 -0.17 2.68 24.19
N PRO A 133 -1.37 2.62 23.59
CA PRO A 133 -1.63 3.32 22.34
C PRO A 133 -1.48 4.83 22.55
N ALA A 134 -0.92 5.52 21.55
CA ALA A 134 -0.87 6.98 21.56
C ALA A 134 -2.30 7.55 21.46
N ALA A 135 -2.59 8.64 22.17
CA ALA A 135 -3.89 9.30 22.07
C ALA A 135 -4.13 9.86 20.65
N GLU A 136 -3.08 10.36 20.03
CA GLU A 136 -3.09 10.89 18.66
C GLU A 136 -1.96 10.27 17.87
N CYS A 137 -2.22 9.99 16.60
CA CYS A 137 -1.14 9.70 15.67
C CYS A 137 -0.47 11.03 15.29
N THR A 138 0.78 11.20 15.74
CA THR A 138 1.66 12.20 15.11
C THR A 138 1.62 11.96 13.60
N PRO A 139 1.42 12.99 12.75
CA PRO A 139 1.52 12.84 11.31
C PRO A 139 2.98 12.54 10.95
N GLY A 140 3.35 11.28 11.07
CA GLY A 140 4.71 10.79 10.98
C GLY A 140 4.62 9.30 10.70
N GLY A 141 4.23 8.96 9.47
CA GLY A 141 4.17 7.57 9.02
C GLY A 141 2.96 7.18 8.19
N SER A 142 2.00 8.09 7.94
CA SER A 142 1.18 7.95 6.74
C SER A 142 2.14 8.07 5.55
N GLY A 143 2.43 6.96 4.87
CA GLY A 143 3.21 6.94 3.63
C GLY A 143 2.62 7.80 2.51
N ALA A 144 1.45 8.41 2.72
CA ALA A 144 1.10 9.67 2.09
C ALA A 144 2.02 10.77 2.62
N SER A 145 3.24 10.85 2.10
CA SER A 145 3.91 12.14 2.05
C SER A 145 2.93 13.08 1.37
N THR A 146 2.33 14.01 2.12
CA THR A 146 1.63 15.16 1.55
C THR A 146 2.55 15.91 0.60
N LYS A 147 3.88 15.78 0.77
CA LYS A 147 4.90 16.19 -0.21
C LYS A 147 4.92 15.38 -1.51
N ALA A 148 4.66 14.07 -1.48
CA ALA A 148 4.56 13.27 -2.71
C ALA A 148 3.29 13.68 -3.47
N VAL A 149 2.13 13.72 -2.81
CA VAL A 149 0.88 14.17 -3.44
C VAL A 149 0.95 15.65 -3.89
N ALA A 150 1.61 16.52 -3.12
CA ALA A 150 1.81 17.92 -3.52
C ALA A 150 2.84 18.11 -4.64
N MET A 151 3.80 17.20 -4.83
CA MET A 151 4.71 17.23 -5.99
C MET A 151 4.04 16.72 -7.26
N TRP A 152 3.06 15.80 -7.16
CA TRP A 152 2.29 15.30 -8.31
C TRP A 152 1.18 16.26 -8.77
N GLY A 153 0.84 17.26 -7.95
CA GLY A 153 -0.20 18.25 -8.26
C GLY A 153 0.14 19.24 -9.39
N VAL A 154 1.33 19.18 -9.99
CA VAL A 154 1.76 20.13 -11.03
C VAL A 154 2.47 19.41 -12.19
N ALA A 155 1.77 18.57 -12.95
CA ALA A 155 2.14 18.28 -14.35
C ALA A 155 1.00 17.59 -15.13
N GLY A 156 0.26 18.38 -15.90
CA GLY A 156 -0.15 18.01 -17.26
C GLY A 156 -1.22 16.94 -17.42
N ALA A 157 -2.43 17.39 -17.74
CA ALA A 157 -3.45 16.58 -18.41
C ALA A 157 -2.88 15.94 -19.69
N VAL A 158 -2.85 14.61 -19.78
CA VAL A 158 -2.76 13.88 -21.06
C VAL A 158 -3.59 12.59 -21.01
N GLY A 159 -4.67 12.59 -21.78
CA GLY A 159 -5.23 11.46 -22.53
C GLY A 159 -5.41 10.11 -21.84
N VAL A 160 -6.65 9.81 -21.45
CA VAL A 160 -7.14 8.44 -21.32
C VAL A 160 -6.98 7.72 -22.67
N ALA A 161 -6.02 6.81 -22.76
CA ALA A 161 -5.96 5.81 -23.82
C ALA A 161 -5.88 4.43 -23.17
N SER A 162 -7.01 3.74 -23.24
CA SER A 162 -7.28 2.36 -22.88
C SER A 162 -6.13 1.41 -23.24
N LEU A 163 -5.46 0.87 -22.21
CA LEU A 163 -4.57 -0.30 -22.30
C LEU A 163 -4.92 -1.37 -21.26
N LEU A 164 -6.22 -1.53 -20.94
CA LEU A 164 -6.73 -2.72 -20.22
C LEU A 164 -7.19 -3.81 -21.20
N GLY A 165 -6.34 -4.12 -22.17
CA GLY A 165 -6.45 -5.30 -23.00
C GLY A 165 -5.07 -5.95 -23.08
N LEU A 166 -4.99 -7.22 -22.67
CA LEU A 166 -3.77 -8.00 -22.38
C LEU A 166 -3.16 -7.53 -21.06
N TRP A 167 -3.11 -8.31 -19.97
CA TRP A 167 -2.70 -9.71 -19.82
C TRP A 167 -3.40 -10.36 -18.62
#